data_AF-A0ABD3EVS2-F1
#
_entry.id   AF-A0ABD3EVS2-F1
#
_cell.length_a   1.000
_cell.length_b   1.000
_cell.length_c   1.000
_cell.angle_alpha   90.00
_cell.angle_beta   90.00
_cell.angle_gamma   90.00
#
_symmetry.space_group_name_H-M   'P 1'
#
loop_
_entity.id
_entity.type
_entity.pdbx_description
1 polymer ?
#
loop_
_entity_poly.entity_id
_entity_poly.type
_entity_poly.pdbx_seq_one_letter_code
_entity_poly.pdbx_strand_id
1 'polypeptide(L)'
;MAKKKTGKKKSKKMTDAALMDSGSVHGDEESGELDASAQVNGSNASDPHFLPVNAAKLTQSLIGLSDKQRQVLEKELDLTDEDSLLVLRFNPNWQGQVAVATVCDAIAAFEQCTSRQRGHRWIFHFDHYQDLLPCKTAIRLAHPEAFAVSPDAVTTAVAAGAVRANLQTEPLAYGVVINKIAVHQDDAGTFDFFYL
;
A
#
# COMPACT_ATOMS: atom_id res chain seq x y z
N MET A 1 -13.73 41.83 33.42
CA MET A 1 -15.19 41.62 33.53
C MET A 1 -15.86 42.01 32.22
N ALA A 2 -16.54 41.09 31.52
CA ALA A 2 -17.59 41.26 30.47
C ALA A 2 -17.63 39.97 29.61
N LYS A 3 -18.37 38.91 29.99
CA LYS A 3 -19.76 38.53 29.66
C LYS A 3 -20.15 38.48 28.16
N LYS A 4 -20.44 37.24 27.73
CA LYS A 4 -21.51 36.75 26.80
C LYS A 4 -21.41 37.20 25.31
N LYS A 5 -21.69 36.35 24.32
CA LYS A 5 -22.95 35.61 24.12
C LYS A 5 -22.80 34.34 23.24
N THR A 6 -23.57 33.35 23.65
CA THR A 6 -24.06 32.15 22.93
C THR A 6 -24.88 32.47 21.68
N GLY A 7 -24.78 31.63 20.65
CA GLY A 7 -25.69 31.60 19.51
C GLY A 7 -26.00 30.16 19.08
N LYS A 8 -27.07 29.59 19.64
CA LYS A 8 -27.65 28.28 19.33
C LYS A 8 -28.77 28.50 18.31
N LYS A 9 -28.73 27.87 17.13
CA LYS A 9 -29.89 27.78 16.23
C LYS A 9 -30.23 26.31 15.97
N LYS A 10 -31.39 25.90 16.51
CA LYS A 10 -32.18 24.74 16.09
C LYS A 10 -33.24 25.24 15.10
N SER A 11 -33.49 24.47 14.03
CA SER A 11 -34.79 24.37 13.33
C SER A 11 -34.71 23.05 12.53
N LYS A 12 -35.54 22.00 12.75
CA LYS A 12 -37.01 21.87 12.54
C LYS A 12 -37.30 22.01 11.03
N LYS A 13 -37.94 21.09 10.28
CA LYS A 13 -39.05 20.18 10.56
C LYS A 13 -39.25 19.22 9.34
N MET A 14 -39.64 17.97 9.64
CA MET A 14 -40.61 17.04 9.02
C MET A 14 -41.30 17.36 7.67
N THR A 15 -41.49 16.31 6.85
CA THR A 15 -42.74 15.67 6.29
C THR A 15 -42.30 14.77 5.10
N ASP A 16 -42.54 13.46 4.97
CA ASP A 16 -43.70 12.56 5.11
C ASP A 16 -44.69 12.59 3.92
N ALA A 17 -45.24 11.40 3.59
CA ALA A 17 -46.14 10.98 2.48
C ALA A 17 -45.42 10.42 1.21
N ALA A 18 -45.53 9.17 0.72
CA ALA A 18 -46.49 8.04 0.76
C ALA A 18 -47.30 7.84 -0.54
N LEU A 19 -47.69 6.56 -0.77
CA LEU A 19 -48.64 6.00 -1.75
C LEU A 19 -48.17 5.87 -3.23
N MET A 20 -48.51 4.86 -4.04
CA MET A 20 -49.22 3.57 -3.93
C MET A 20 -49.15 2.86 -5.32
N ASP A 21 -49.09 1.52 -5.34
CA ASP A 21 -49.95 0.58 -6.10
C ASP A 21 -49.92 0.65 -7.67
N SER A 22 -50.09 -0.40 -8.50
CA SER A 22 -50.64 -1.76 -8.40
C SER A 22 -50.14 -2.55 -9.64
N GLY A 23 -50.11 -3.90 -9.60
CA GLY A 23 -49.97 -4.68 -10.84
C GLY A 23 -49.62 -6.17 -10.77
N SER A 24 -50.58 -6.99 -10.29
CA SER A 24 -50.88 -8.40 -10.66
C SER A 24 -50.48 -8.81 -12.11
N VAL A 25 -50.24 -10.07 -12.54
CA VAL A 25 -50.64 -11.42 -12.08
C VAL A 25 -49.96 -12.52 -12.95
N HIS A 26 -49.81 -13.72 -12.35
CA HIS A 26 -49.69 -15.10 -12.90
C HIS A 26 -48.41 -15.67 -13.53
N GLY A 27 -48.12 -16.89 -13.07
CA GLY A 27 -47.21 -17.86 -13.66
C GLY A 27 -46.88 -18.95 -12.65
N ASP A 28 -47.82 -19.85 -12.37
CA ASP A 28 -47.55 -21.14 -11.73
C ASP A 28 -46.60 -21.96 -12.61
N GLU A 29 -45.56 -22.56 -12.04
CA GLU A 29 -45.02 -23.84 -12.50
C GLU A 29 -44.04 -24.43 -11.47
N GLU A 30 -44.50 -25.53 -10.88
CA GLU A 30 -43.77 -26.80 -10.74
C GLU A 30 -42.50 -26.88 -9.87
N SER A 31 -42.73 -27.45 -8.68
CA SER A 31 -41.90 -28.45 -7.98
C SER A 31 -40.51 -28.76 -8.55
N GLY A 32 -39.50 -28.40 -7.77
CA GLY A 32 -38.15 -28.95 -7.85
C GLY A 32 -37.44 -28.78 -6.51
N GLU A 33 -37.67 -29.73 -5.59
CA GLU A 33 -36.71 -30.00 -4.51
C GLU A 33 -35.38 -30.40 -5.17
N LEU A 34 -34.44 -29.45 -5.22
CA LEU A 34 -33.03 -29.75 -5.39
C LEU A 34 -32.31 -29.20 -4.18
N ASP A 35 -32.07 -30.12 -3.25
CA ASP A 35 -31.07 -30.05 -2.19
C ASP A 35 -29.70 -29.86 -2.84
N ALA A 36 -29.39 -28.62 -3.21
CA ALA A 36 -28.05 -28.18 -3.50
C ALA A 36 -27.44 -27.69 -2.20
N SER A 37 -27.06 -28.66 -1.37
CA SER A 37 -26.00 -28.52 -0.39
C SER A 37 -24.73 -28.04 -1.12
N ALA A 38 -24.65 -26.73 -1.39
CA ALA A 38 -23.47 -26.07 -1.88
C ALA A 38 -22.45 -26.04 -0.73
N GLN A 39 -21.82 -27.18 -0.49
CA GLN A 39 -20.45 -27.18 0.01
C GLN A 39 -19.61 -26.47 -1.05
N VAL A 40 -19.50 -25.15 -0.91
CA VAL A 40 -18.38 -24.39 -1.44
C VAL A 40 -17.16 -24.77 -0.60
N ASN A 41 -16.74 -26.03 -0.68
CA ASN A 41 -15.37 -26.41 -0.45
C ASN A 41 -14.63 -26.12 -1.75
N GLY A 42 -14.47 -24.83 -2.03
CA GLY A 42 -13.41 -24.34 -2.89
C GLY A 42 -12.08 -24.53 -2.16
N SER A 43 -11.68 -25.78 -1.95
CA SER A 43 -10.26 -26.09 -1.85
C SER A 43 -9.69 -25.82 -3.24
N ASN A 44 -9.46 -24.55 -3.54
CA ASN A 44 -8.50 -24.15 -4.55
C ASN A 44 -7.20 -24.80 -4.10
N ALA A 45 -6.87 -25.93 -4.72
CA ALA A 45 -5.51 -26.41 -4.75
C ALA A 45 -4.72 -25.23 -5.33
N SER A 46 -4.08 -24.48 -4.44
CA SER A 46 -3.26 -23.31 -4.76
C SER A 46 -2.29 -23.76 -5.82
N ASP A 47 -2.50 -23.30 -7.04
CA ASP A 47 -1.55 -23.52 -8.12
C ASP A 47 -0.17 -23.09 -7.57
N PRO A 48 0.86 -23.97 -7.60
CA PRO A 48 2.17 -23.70 -7.02
C PRO A 48 2.86 -22.46 -7.61
N HIS A 49 2.32 -21.88 -8.68
CA HIS A 49 2.73 -20.58 -9.21
C HIS A 49 2.24 -19.38 -8.38
N PHE A 50 1.19 -19.53 -7.58
CA PHE A 50 0.57 -18.47 -6.75
C PHE A 50 0.93 -18.62 -5.28
N LEU A 51 2.22 -18.64 -4.95
CA LEU A 51 2.66 -18.83 -3.58
C LEU A 51 3.31 -17.56 -3.02
N PRO A 52 2.72 -16.96 -1.96
CA PRO A 52 3.31 -15.87 -1.16
C PRO A 52 4.78 -16.06 -0.79
N VAL A 53 5.20 -17.30 -0.55
CA VAL A 53 6.61 -17.64 -0.28
C VAL A 53 7.56 -17.25 -1.42
N ASN A 54 7.13 -17.34 -2.68
CA ASN A 54 7.97 -17.03 -3.84
C ASN A 54 8.13 -15.53 -4.01
N ALA A 55 7.05 -14.76 -3.87
CA ALA A 55 7.09 -13.30 -3.87
C ALA A 55 7.96 -12.76 -2.71
N ALA A 56 7.84 -13.35 -1.51
CA ALA A 56 8.67 -12.99 -0.36
C ALA A 56 10.16 -13.32 -0.59
N LYS A 57 10.47 -14.49 -1.17
CA LYS A 57 11.85 -14.86 -1.53
C LYS A 57 12.44 -13.94 -2.60
N LEU A 58 11.66 -13.60 -3.63
CA LEU A 58 12.13 -12.65 -4.64
C LEU A 58 12.39 -11.28 -4.01
N THR A 59 11.48 -10.79 -3.19
CA THR A 59 11.66 -9.52 -2.45
C THR A 59 12.93 -9.55 -1.58
N GLN A 60 13.16 -10.65 -0.87
CA GLN A 60 14.42 -10.86 -0.13
C GLN A 60 15.64 -10.76 -1.06
N SER A 61 15.60 -11.38 -2.24
CA SER A 61 16.70 -11.33 -3.21
C SER A 61 16.91 -9.91 -3.79
N LEU A 62 15.84 -9.17 -4.03
CA LEU A 62 15.91 -7.85 -4.68
C LEU A 62 16.46 -6.76 -3.76
N ILE A 63 15.97 -6.69 -2.52
CA ILE A 63 16.33 -5.62 -1.57
C ILE A 63 17.09 -6.11 -0.34
N GLY A 64 17.39 -7.40 -0.24
CA GLY A 64 18.22 -7.96 0.84
C GLY A 64 17.52 -7.98 2.19
N LEU A 65 16.27 -8.46 2.27
CA LEU A 65 15.58 -8.65 3.55
C LEU A 65 16.26 -9.76 4.39
N SER A 66 16.23 -9.62 5.71
CA SER A 66 16.61 -10.73 6.60
C SER A 66 15.60 -11.89 6.54
N ASP A 67 16.00 -13.10 6.94
CA ASP A 67 15.08 -14.24 6.96
C ASP A 67 13.86 -14.01 7.85
N LYS A 68 14.04 -13.30 8.97
CA LYS A 68 12.93 -12.90 9.85
C LYS A 68 11.96 -11.96 9.16
N GLN A 69 12.47 -10.96 8.43
CA GLN A 69 11.63 -10.06 7.65
C GLN A 69 10.91 -10.80 6.52
N ARG A 70 11.61 -11.70 5.81
CA ARG A 70 10.99 -12.53 4.78
C ARG A 70 9.82 -13.34 5.35
N GLN A 71 9.99 -13.99 6.51
CA GLN A 71 8.92 -14.77 7.16
C GLN A 71 7.73 -13.88 7.59
N VAL A 72 7.99 -12.64 8.01
CA VAL A 72 6.92 -11.67 8.31
C VAL A 72 6.20 -11.27 7.02
N LEU A 73 6.93 -10.96 5.95
CA LEU A 73 6.35 -10.62 4.66
C LEU A 73 5.53 -11.78 4.07
N GLU A 74 6.02 -13.01 4.18
CA GLU A 74 5.31 -14.22 3.76
C GLU A 74 3.94 -14.32 4.44
N LYS A 75 3.90 -14.15 5.78
CA LYS A 75 2.64 -14.10 6.54
C LYS A 75 1.77 -12.91 6.13
N GLU A 76 2.34 -11.74 5.88
CA GLU A 76 1.58 -10.56 5.48
C GLU A 76 0.95 -10.74 4.08
N LEU A 77 1.66 -11.43 3.19
CA LEU A 77 1.17 -11.78 1.87
C LEU A 77 -0.01 -12.76 1.95
N ASP A 78 -0.01 -13.69 2.91
CA ASP A 78 -1.12 -14.63 3.17
C ASP A 78 -2.39 -13.97 3.76
N LEU A 79 -2.33 -12.74 4.28
CA LEU A 79 -3.40 -12.15 5.09
C LEU A 79 -4.44 -11.33 4.32
N THR A 80 -4.20 -10.94 3.05
CA THR A 80 -5.17 -10.19 2.22
C THR A 80 -4.94 -10.33 0.72
N ASP A 81 -6.02 -10.20 -0.04
CA ASP A 81 -6.08 -10.60 -1.46
C ASP A 81 -5.98 -9.42 -2.45
N GLU A 82 -6.14 -8.16 -2.03
CA GLU A 82 -6.40 -7.06 -2.98
C GLU A 82 -5.48 -5.82 -2.89
N ASP A 83 -4.59 -5.70 -1.91
CA ASP A 83 -3.74 -4.50 -1.75
C ASP A 83 -2.42 -4.61 -2.51
N SER A 84 -1.93 -3.51 -3.11
CA SER A 84 -0.51 -3.41 -3.46
C SER A 84 0.34 -3.16 -2.22
N LEU A 85 1.48 -3.83 -2.12
CA LEU A 85 2.42 -3.65 -1.01
C LEU A 85 3.65 -2.87 -1.46
N LEU A 86 4.03 -1.85 -0.72
CA LEU A 86 5.38 -1.30 -0.72
C LEU A 86 6.16 -1.90 0.44
N VAL A 87 7.21 -2.63 0.11
CA VAL A 87 8.13 -3.25 1.07
C VAL A 87 9.44 -2.48 1.05
N LEU A 88 9.89 -2.02 2.20
CA LEU A 88 11.11 -1.25 2.35
C LEU A 88 12.20 -2.05 3.06
N ARG A 89 13.44 -1.93 2.59
CA ARG A 89 14.64 -2.23 3.36
C ARG A 89 15.38 -0.93 3.64
N PHE A 90 15.41 -0.55 4.92
CA PHE A 90 16.16 0.65 5.34
C PHE A 90 17.65 0.47 5.07
N ASN A 91 18.28 1.54 4.60
CA ASN A 91 19.70 1.53 4.35
C ASN A 91 20.46 1.60 5.69
N PRO A 92 21.25 0.57 6.07
CA PRO A 92 22.01 0.59 7.32
C PRO A 92 23.10 1.67 7.34
N ASN A 93 23.52 2.16 6.17
CA ASN A 93 24.51 3.22 6.03
C ASN A 93 23.85 4.61 5.98
N TRP A 94 22.54 4.71 6.20
CA TRP A 94 21.84 5.99 6.24
C TRP A 94 22.37 6.85 7.40
N GLN A 95 22.95 8.00 7.04
CA GLN A 95 23.42 9.03 7.96
C GLN A 95 22.71 10.38 7.73
N GLY A 96 21.63 10.38 6.95
CA GLY A 96 20.97 11.59 6.54
C GLY A 96 20.20 12.29 7.67
N GLN A 97 19.70 13.48 7.33
CA GLN A 97 19.19 14.45 8.31
C GLN A 97 17.78 14.12 8.84
N VAL A 98 17.03 13.25 8.15
CA VAL A 98 15.68 12.83 8.57
C VAL A 98 15.71 11.45 9.21
N ALA A 99 14.96 11.32 10.30
CA ALA A 99 14.76 10.06 10.98
C ALA A 99 13.87 9.13 10.14
N VAL A 100 14.25 7.85 10.06
CA VAL A 100 13.47 6.80 9.37
C VAL A 100 12.01 6.79 9.82
N ALA A 101 11.77 6.90 11.14
CA ALA A 101 10.44 6.91 11.71
C ALA A 101 9.57 8.05 11.15
N THR A 102 10.12 9.25 10.96
CA THR A 102 9.39 10.41 10.44
C THR A 102 8.89 10.15 9.02
N VAL A 103 9.76 9.60 8.16
CA VAL A 103 9.40 9.28 6.77
C VAL A 103 8.38 8.14 6.71
N CYS A 104 8.56 7.09 7.52
CA CYS A 104 7.58 6.01 7.63
C CYS A 104 6.21 6.51 8.11
N ASP A 105 6.18 7.40 9.10
CA ASP A 105 4.94 7.97 9.62
C ASP A 105 4.22 8.83 8.59
N ALA A 106 4.98 9.51 7.71
CA ALA A 106 4.47 10.26 6.57
C ALA A 106 3.90 9.35 5.48
N ILE A 107 4.58 8.25 5.12
CA ILE A 107 4.04 7.24 4.19
C ILE A 107 2.75 6.65 4.76
N ALA A 108 2.76 6.26 6.03
CA ALA A 108 1.61 5.67 6.70
C ALA A 108 0.46 6.66 6.97
N ALA A 109 0.67 7.96 6.75
CA ALA A 109 -0.36 8.99 6.83
C ALA A 109 -0.94 9.38 5.47
N PHE A 110 -0.37 8.86 4.37
CA PHE A 110 -0.91 9.04 3.04
C PHE A 110 -2.31 8.42 2.98
N GLU A 111 -3.30 9.13 2.45
CA GLU A 111 -4.73 8.80 2.61
C GLU A 111 -5.09 7.40 2.10
N GLN A 112 -4.36 6.92 1.09
CA GLN A 112 -4.52 5.63 0.42
C GLN A 112 -3.64 4.53 1.04
N CYS A 113 -2.97 4.81 2.17
CA CYS A 113 -2.10 3.87 2.85
C CYS A 113 -2.69 3.40 4.18
N THR A 114 -2.81 2.09 4.37
CA THR A 114 -3.43 1.47 5.56
C THR A 114 -2.43 0.90 6.57
N SER A 115 -1.12 1.13 6.39
CA SER A 115 -0.05 0.41 7.12
C SER A 115 -0.06 0.54 8.64
N ARG A 116 -0.62 1.64 9.20
CA ARG A 116 -0.69 1.84 10.66
C ARG A 116 -1.45 0.75 11.39
N GLN A 117 -2.29 -0.03 10.70
CA GLN A 117 -3.11 -1.06 11.33
C GLN A 117 -2.35 -2.36 11.66
N ARG A 118 -1.21 -2.63 11.01
CA ARG A 118 -0.53 -3.95 11.08
C ARG A 118 0.86 -3.96 11.71
N GLY A 119 1.34 -2.80 12.19
CA GLY A 119 2.50 -2.72 13.10
C GLY A 119 3.89 -2.89 12.48
N HIS A 120 4.01 -3.22 11.19
CA HIS A 120 5.30 -3.34 10.50
C HIS A 120 5.67 -2.02 9.80
N ARG A 121 6.59 -1.24 10.38
CA ARG A 121 7.01 0.09 9.87
C ARG A 121 7.74 0.08 8.51
N TRP A 122 7.84 -1.06 7.86
CA TRP A 122 8.56 -1.27 6.60
C TRP A 122 7.71 -1.99 5.55
N ILE A 123 6.45 -2.30 5.86
CA ILE A 123 5.46 -2.82 4.92
C ILE A 123 4.30 -1.84 4.87
N PHE A 124 3.93 -1.38 3.68
CA PHE A 124 2.85 -0.42 3.49
C PHE A 124 1.87 -0.95 2.46
N HIS A 125 0.61 -1.03 2.85
CA HIS A 125 -0.48 -1.44 1.97
C HIS A 125 -1.05 -0.20 1.29
N PHE A 126 -1.32 -0.32 0.01
CA PHE A 126 -1.98 0.65 -0.83
C PHE A 126 -3.18 -0.01 -1.50
N ASP A 127 -4.29 0.72 -1.58
CA ASP A 127 -5.50 0.24 -2.26
C ASP A 127 -5.18 -0.13 -3.72
N HIS A 128 -4.36 0.68 -4.39
CA HIS A 128 -3.94 0.42 -5.76
C HIS A 128 -2.45 0.72 -6.02
N TYR A 129 -1.85 -0.02 -6.95
CA TYR A 129 -0.47 0.21 -7.43
C TYR A 129 -0.23 1.67 -7.85
N GLN A 130 -1.22 2.27 -8.52
CA GLN A 130 -1.12 3.64 -9.03
C GLN A 130 -0.95 4.72 -7.93
N ASP A 131 -1.28 4.40 -6.68
CA ASP A 131 -1.20 5.35 -5.55
C ASP A 131 0.24 5.51 -5.02
N LEU A 132 1.14 4.59 -5.39
CA LEU A 132 2.54 4.61 -4.97
C LEU A 132 3.30 5.82 -5.51
N LEU A 133 3.03 6.25 -6.75
CA LEU A 133 3.72 7.39 -7.37
C LEU A 133 3.26 8.74 -6.77
N PRO A 134 1.95 9.00 -6.58
CA PRO A 134 1.47 10.11 -5.77
C PRO A 134 2.08 10.13 -4.36
N CYS A 135 2.13 8.97 -3.69
CA CYS A 135 2.77 8.85 -2.38
C CYS A 135 4.25 9.25 -2.43
N LYS A 136 5.04 8.65 -3.34
CA LYS A 136 6.45 9.02 -3.57
C LYS A 136 6.60 10.53 -3.78
N THR A 137 5.73 11.13 -4.58
CA THR A 137 5.77 12.57 -4.87
C THR A 137 5.50 13.41 -3.61
N ALA A 138 4.50 13.04 -2.81
CA ALA A 138 4.19 13.72 -1.56
C ALA A 138 5.36 13.63 -0.56
N ILE A 139 5.95 12.44 -0.41
CA ILE A 139 7.10 12.23 0.47
C ILE A 139 8.32 13.00 -0.03
N ARG A 140 8.56 13.05 -1.34
CA ARG A 140 9.65 13.86 -1.91
C ARG A 140 9.51 15.35 -1.65
N LEU A 141 8.28 15.86 -1.67
CA LEU A 141 8.00 17.27 -1.37
C LEU A 141 8.18 17.59 0.13
N ALA A 142 7.76 16.67 1.00
CA ALA A 142 7.84 16.86 2.45
C ALA A 142 9.23 16.57 3.05
N HIS A 143 9.92 15.56 2.50
CA HIS A 143 11.18 15.01 2.99
C HIS A 143 12.17 14.76 1.82
N PRO A 144 12.53 15.81 1.05
CA PRO A 144 13.46 15.66 -0.08
C PRO A 144 14.81 15.07 0.36
N GLU A 145 15.23 15.33 1.59
CA GLU A 145 16.45 14.80 2.17
C GLU A 145 16.49 13.27 2.21
N ALA A 146 15.34 12.56 2.24
CA ALA A 146 15.30 11.09 2.25
C ALA A 146 15.69 10.44 0.91
N PHE A 147 15.81 11.25 -0.16
CA PHE A 147 16.00 10.76 -1.52
C PHE A 147 17.44 10.89 -1.99
N ALA A 148 17.89 9.86 -2.69
CA ALA A 148 19.14 9.85 -3.43
C ALA A 148 18.94 10.42 -4.85
N VAL A 149 19.98 11.07 -5.36
CA VAL A 149 20.09 11.33 -6.80
C VAL A 149 20.27 9.98 -7.50
N SER A 150 19.54 9.72 -8.60
CA SER A 150 19.69 8.45 -9.33
C SER A 150 21.13 8.26 -9.82
N PRO A 151 21.65 7.01 -9.86
CA PRO A 151 23.01 6.73 -10.34
C PRO A 151 23.28 7.28 -11.76
N ASP A 152 22.26 7.31 -12.61
CA ASP A 152 22.33 7.88 -13.96
C ASP A 152 22.45 9.40 -13.93
N ALA A 153 21.74 10.06 -13.02
CA ALA A 153 21.87 11.51 -12.81
C ALA A 153 23.23 11.86 -12.21
N VAL A 154 23.80 11.02 -11.33
CA VAL A 154 25.19 11.16 -10.87
C VAL A 154 26.17 11.04 -12.03
N THR A 155 26.01 10.01 -12.87
CA THR A 155 26.87 9.77 -14.04
C THR A 155 26.81 10.93 -15.02
N THR A 156 25.60 11.44 -15.28
CA THR A 156 25.37 12.61 -16.14
C THR A 156 25.98 13.88 -15.53
N ALA A 157 25.80 14.10 -14.23
CA ALA A 157 26.37 15.26 -13.53
C ALA A 157 27.91 15.23 -13.52
N VAL A 158 28.51 14.05 -13.30
CA VAL A 158 29.97 13.86 -13.35
C VAL A 158 30.49 14.04 -14.78
N ALA A 159 29.80 13.51 -15.79
CA ALA A 159 30.13 13.74 -17.20
C ALA A 159 30.01 15.22 -17.60
N ALA A 160 29.11 15.97 -16.96
CA ALA A 160 28.96 17.41 -17.09
C ALA A 160 29.93 18.24 -16.21
N GLY A 161 30.85 17.59 -15.48
CA GLY A 161 31.89 18.25 -14.69
C GLY A 161 31.49 18.67 -13.26
N ALA A 162 30.39 18.14 -12.72
CA ALA A 162 30.00 18.40 -11.33
C ALA A 162 30.96 17.71 -10.34
N VAL A 163 31.38 18.45 -9.30
CA VAL A 163 32.33 17.97 -8.30
C VAL A 163 31.69 16.86 -7.45
N ARG A 164 32.36 15.68 -7.41
CA ARG A 164 31.98 14.45 -6.68
C ARG A 164 31.52 14.64 -5.22
N ALA A 165 31.91 15.73 -4.56
CA ALA A 165 31.61 16.01 -3.16
C ALA A 165 30.11 16.24 -2.86
N ASN A 166 29.28 16.52 -3.87
CA ASN A 166 27.83 16.71 -3.70
C ASN A 166 26.99 15.44 -3.98
N LEU A 167 27.63 14.29 -4.23
CA LEU A 167 26.96 13.10 -4.80
C LEU A 167 26.95 11.89 -3.85
N GLN A 168 27.26 12.08 -2.57
CA GLN A 168 27.09 11.05 -1.54
C GLN A 168 25.75 11.19 -0.84
N THR A 169 24.65 10.88 -1.53
CA THR A 169 23.38 10.63 -0.86
C THR A 169 22.90 9.26 -1.29
N GLU A 170 23.29 8.25 -0.52
CA GLU A 170 22.59 6.97 -0.54
C GLU A 170 21.14 7.18 -0.08
N PRO A 171 20.14 6.47 -0.62
CA PRO A 171 18.75 6.68 -0.24
C PRO A 171 18.49 6.20 1.18
N LEU A 172 17.40 6.69 1.78
CA LEU A 172 16.94 6.24 3.09
C LEU A 172 16.57 4.74 3.10
N ALA A 173 15.95 4.25 2.03
CA ALA A 173 15.60 2.85 1.88
C ALA A 173 15.56 2.41 0.41
N TYR A 174 15.59 1.10 0.22
CA TYR A 174 15.33 0.44 -1.06
C TYR A 174 13.91 -0.14 -1.02
N GLY A 175 13.17 0.01 -2.12
CA GLY A 175 11.77 -0.40 -2.21
C GLY A 175 11.54 -1.55 -3.18
N VAL A 176 10.63 -2.44 -2.83
CA VAL A 176 9.98 -3.40 -3.74
C VAL A 176 8.49 -3.19 -3.65
N VAL A 177 7.82 -3.32 -4.78
CA VAL A 177 6.37 -3.35 -4.83
C VAL A 177 5.91 -4.76 -5.16
N ILE A 178 4.85 -5.20 -4.49
CA ILE A 178 4.20 -6.48 -4.74
C ILE A 178 2.73 -6.20 -5.04
N ASN A 179 2.25 -6.61 -6.20
CA ASN A 179 0.82 -6.59 -6.50
C ASN A 179 0.18 -7.89 -5.98
N LYS A 180 -0.83 -7.78 -5.11
CA LYS A 180 -1.41 -8.98 -4.48
C LYS A 180 -2.53 -9.65 -5.26
N ILE A 181 -2.96 -9.08 -6.39
CA ILE A 181 -4.01 -9.68 -7.23
C ILE A 181 -3.49 -11.03 -7.73
N ALA A 182 -3.87 -12.09 -7.02
CA ALA A 182 -3.37 -13.44 -7.18
C ALA A 182 -1.82 -13.53 -7.09
N VAL A 183 -1.27 -13.29 -5.88
CA VAL A 183 0.18 -13.21 -5.58
C VAL A 183 1.03 -14.27 -6.28
N HIS A 184 1.86 -13.83 -7.21
CA HIS A 184 2.87 -14.62 -7.90
C HIS A 184 4.30 -14.12 -7.65
N GLN A 185 5.29 -14.89 -8.12
CA GLN A 185 6.69 -14.46 -8.04
C GLN A 185 6.96 -13.21 -8.88
N ASP A 186 6.39 -13.09 -10.07
CA ASP A 186 6.58 -11.98 -11.01
C ASP A 186 5.86 -10.68 -10.60
N ASP A 187 4.97 -10.75 -9.62
CA ASP A 187 4.31 -9.56 -9.06
C ASP A 187 5.21 -8.70 -8.18
N ALA A 188 6.36 -9.23 -7.74
CA ALA A 188 7.33 -8.50 -6.95
C ALA A 188 8.41 -7.86 -7.82
N GLY A 189 8.46 -6.53 -7.85
CA GLY A 189 9.41 -5.75 -8.64
C GLY A 189 10.12 -4.69 -7.81
N THR A 190 11.36 -4.36 -8.16
CA THR A 190 12.05 -3.20 -7.57
C THR A 190 11.28 -1.94 -7.90
N PHE A 191 11.09 -1.09 -6.89
CA PHE A 191 10.45 0.20 -7.04
C PHE A 191 11.39 1.25 -6.47
N ASP A 192 11.86 2.15 -7.32
CA ASP A 192 12.81 3.21 -6.98
C ASP A 192 12.15 4.32 -6.15
N PHE A 193 11.62 3.96 -4.98
CA PHE A 193 10.83 4.86 -4.15
C PHE A 193 11.65 6.06 -3.71
N PHE A 194 12.87 5.85 -3.23
CA PHE A 194 13.74 6.89 -2.66
C PHE A 194 14.82 7.40 -3.63
N TYR A 195 14.63 7.21 -4.94
CA TYR A 195 15.49 7.81 -5.97
C TYR A 195 14.74 8.89 -6.75
N LEU A 196 15.47 9.94 -7.16
CA LEU A 196 14.93 11.08 -7.92
C LEU A 196 14.63 10.75 -9.38
#